data_AF-A0A497H355-F1
#
_entry.id   AF-A0A497H355-F1
#
_cell.length_a   1.000
_cell.length_b   1.000
_cell.length_c   1.000
_cell.angle_alpha   90.00
_cell.angle_beta   90.00
_cell.angle_gamma   90.00
#
_symmetry.space_group_name_H-M   'P 1'
#
loop_
_entity.id
_entity.type
_entity.pdbx_description
1 polymer ?
#
loop_
_entity_poly.entity_id
_entity_poly.type
_entity_poly.pdbx_seq_one_letter_code
_entity_poly.pdbx_strand_id
1 'polypeptide(L)'
;GRHWISPGATLFIWNYSANGYEEIDSNTVSGEDTLEAFLQNASHFVHDGELIILVEQNSYTRRIWIWTAYSIIDTDYVCIEVITK
;
A
#
# COMPACT_ATOMS: atom_id res chain seq x y z
N GLY A 1 17.69 -19.40 -5.33
CA GLY A 1 16.33 -19.53 -5.88
C GLY A 1 16.02 -18.28 -6.66
N ARG A 2 15.48 -18.42 -7.87
CA ARG A 2 15.08 -17.29 -8.72
C ARG A 2 13.87 -16.63 -8.03
N HIS A 3 14.09 -15.52 -7.33
CA HIS A 3 12.98 -14.72 -6.82
C HIS A 3 12.28 -14.14 -8.05
N TRP A 4 11.05 -14.60 -8.30
CA TRP A 4 10.17 -13.98 -9.28
C TRP A 4 9.86 -12.59 -8.74
N ILE A 5 10.33 -11.57 -9.47
CA ILE A 5 9.99 -10.18 -9.18
C ILE A 5 8.49 -10.09 -9.41
N SER A 6 7.72 -9.83 -8.35
CA SER A 6 6.31 -9.48 -8.44
C SER A 6 6.25 -7.96 -8.60
N PRO A 7 5.89 -7.44 -9.79
CA PRO A 7 5.68 -6.02 -9.95
C PRO A 7 4.45 -5.57 -9.14
N GLY A 8 4.24 -4.25 -9.08
CA GLY A 8 3.10 -3.65 -8.42
C GLY A 8 3.33 -3.31 -6.95
N ALA A 9 2.23 -2.93 -6.32
CA ALA A 9 2.18 -2.50 -4.94
C ALA A 9 0.92 -3.02 -4.23
N THR A 10 1.00 -3.09 -2.91
CA THR A 10 -0.10 -3.40 -2.01
C THR A 10 -0.39 -2.19 -1.14
N LEU A 11 -1.66 -1.80 -1.06
CA LEU A 11 -2.17 -0.76 -0.19
C LEU A 11 -2.67 -1.41 1.10
N PHE A 12 -2.16 -0.89 2.22
CA PHE A 12 -2.53 -1.28 3.56
C PHE A 12 -3.12 -0.10 4.33
N ILE A 13 -3.99 -0.40 5.28
CA ILE A 13 -4.53 0.55 6.25
C ILE A 13 -4.26 0.04 7.66
N TRP A 14 -3.97 0.94 8.59
CA TRP A 14 -3.87 0.58 10.01
C TRP A 14 -5.27 0.39 10.61
N ASN A 15 -5.52 -0.79 11.15
CA ASN A 15 -6.74 -1.11 11.86
C ASN A 15 -6.48 -1.03 13.38
N TYR A 16 -7.01 0.01 14.03
CA TYR A 16 -6.87 0.24 15.46
C TYR A 16 -7.58 -0.83 16.31
N SER A 17 -8.66 -1.43 15.80
CA SER A 17 -9.37 -2.50 16.49
C SER A 17 -8.57 -3.81 16.50
N ALA A 18 -7.86 -4.10 15.40
CA ALA A 18 -7.02 -5.29 15.24
C ALA A 18 -5.55 -5.07 15.69
N ASN A 19 -5.15 -3.81 15.90
CA ASN A 19 -3.79 -3.39 16.21
C ASN A 19 -2.76 -3.91 15.17
N GLY A 20 -3.06 -3.71 13.89
CA GLY A 20 -2.24 -4.20 12.78
C GLY A 20 -2.63 -3.58 11.44
N TYR A 21 -1.77 -3.78 10.44
CA TYR A 21 -2.07 -3.43 9.05
C TYR A 21 -2.99 -4.47 8.41
N GLU A 22 -3.98 -3.98 7.67
CA GLU A 22 -4.90 -4.76 6.85
C GLU A 22 -4.66 -4.42 5.38
N GLU A 23 -4.50 -5.42 4.52
CA GLU A 23 -4.44 -5.24 3.07
C GLU A 23 -5.83 -4.87 2.57
N ILE A 24 -5.92 -3.76 1.83
CA ILE A 24 -7.20 -3.23 1.32
C ILE A 24 -7.28 -3.21 -0.19
N ASP A 25 -6.14 -3.17 -0.88
CA ASP A 25 -6.05 -3.38 -2.32
C ASP A 25 -4.64 -3.80 -2.74
N SER A 26 -4.50 -4.48 -3.87
CA SER A 26 -3.20 -4.83 -4.44
C SER A 26 -3.25 -5.01 -5.95
N ASN A 27 -2.15 -4.67 -6.61
CA ASN A 27 -1.97 -4.92 -8.03
C ASN A 27 -0.66 -5.66 -8.30
N THR A 28 -0.50 -6.16 -9.52
CA THR A 28 0.76 -6.79 -9.97
C THR A 28 1.30 -6.13 -11.24
N VAL A 29 0.86 -4.90 -11.52
CA VAL A 29 1.17 -4.18 -12.75
C VAL A 29 2.53 -3.52 -12.63
N SER A 30 3.30 -3.51 -13.72
CA SER A 30 4.66 -2.93 -13.75
C SER A 30 4.69 -1.45 -14.14
N GLY A 31 3.54 -0.76 -14.17
CA GLY A 31 3.38 0.62 -14.59
C GLY A 31 2.43 1.38 -13.67
N GLU A 32 2.04 2.59 -14.06
CA GLU A 32 1.09 3.43 -13.33
C GLU A 32 -0.27 2.75 -13.24
N ASP A 33 -0.83 2.74 -12.03
CA ASP A 33 -2.13 2.17 -11.72
C ASP A 33 -2.66 2.78 -10.42
N THR A 34 -3.97 2.71 -10.21
CA THR A 34 -4.63 3.25 -9.02
C THR A 34 -5.03 2.12 -8.08
N LEU A 35 -4.59 2.18 -6.83
CA LEU A 35 -5.11 1.33 -5.75
C LEU A 35 -6.26 2.05 -5.06
N GLU A 36 -7.43 1.41 -4.99
CA GLU A 36 -8.66 2.01 -4.48
C GLU A 36 -9.42 1.04 -3.57
N ALA A 37 -9.88 1.53 -2.43
CA ALA A 37 -10.68 0.73 -1.50
C ALA A 37 -11.82 1.56 -0.89
N PHE A 38 -12.97 0.90 -0.72
CA PHE A 38 -14.10 1.45 0.01
C PHE A 38 -14.28 0.71 1.34
N LEU A 39 -14.08 1.42 2.45
CA LEU A 39 -14.12 0.82 3.78
C LEU A 39 -15.37 1.28 4.55
N GLN A 40 -16.06 0.30 5.13
CA GLN A 40 -17.15 0.56 6.06
C GLN A 40 -16.62 0.60 7.50
N ASN A 41 -17.34 1.25 8.39
CA ASN A 41 -16.98 1.40 9.81
C ASN A 41 -15.64 2.13 10.02
N ALA A 42 -15.57 3.39 9.59
CA ALA A 42 -14.38 4.24 9.72
C ALA A 42 -13.78 4.30 11.14
N SER A 43 -14.56 4.04 12.19
CA SER A 43 -14.09 3.99 13.58
C SER A 43 -13.04 2.91 13.86
N HIS A 44 -12.90 1.89 13.00
CA HIS A 44 -11.83 0.90 13.12
C HIS A 44 -10.49 1.40 12.59
N PHE A 45 -10.51 2.39 11.70
CA PHE A 45 -9.35 2.82 10.92
C PHE A 45 -8.94 4.27 11.21
N VAL A 46 -9.83 5.06 11.81
CA VAL A 46 -9.58 6.44 12.23
C VAL A 46 -9.65 6.52 13.75
N HIS A 47 -8.58 6.96 14.39
CA HIS A 47 -8.51 7.19 15.82
C HIS A 47 -8.00 8.60 16.08
N ASP A 48 -8.71 9.40 16.88
CA ASP A 48 -8.36 10.79 17.16
C ASP A 48 -8.09 11.67 15.92
N GLY A 49 -8.77 11.35 14.82
CA GLY A 49 -8.59 12.04 13.53
C GLY A 49 -7.35 11.58 12.74
N GLU A 50 -6.60 10.60 13.25
CA GLU A 50 -5.46 9.99 12.58
C GLU A 50 -5.89 8.76 11.77
N LEU A 51 -5.53 8.79 10.49
CA LEU A 51 -5.64 7.69 9.54
C LEU A 51 -4.25 7.35 9.04
N ILE A 52 -3.84 6.08 9.15
CA ILE A 52 -2.53 5.63 8.70
C ILE A 52 -2.73 4.65 7.55
N ILE A 53 -2.16 4.99 6.40
CA ILE A 53 -2.08 4.13 5.23
C ILE A 53 -0.62 3.85 4.90
N LEU A 54 -0.36 2.70 4.30
CA LEU A 54 0.96 2.28 3.87
C LEU A 54 0.83 1.68 2.46
N VAL A 55 1.72 2.07 1.56
CA VAL A 55 1.86 1.42 0.25
C VAL A 55 3.19 0.70 0.22
N GLU A 56 3.18 -0.60 -0.02
CA GLU A 56 4.39 -1.44 -0.09
C GLU A 56 4.59 -1.96 -1.51
N GLN A 57 5.84 -1.98 -1.98
CA GLN A 57 6.19 -2.63 -3.23
C GLN A 57 6.21 -4.15 -3.05
N ASN A 58 5.44 -4.87 -3.86
CA ASN A 58 5.32 -6.33 -3.78
C ASN A 58 6.67 -7.06 -3.88
N SER A 59 7.64 -6.44 -4.55
CA SER A 59 9.02 -6.90 -4.58
C SER A 59 9.97 -5.72 -4.47
N TYR A 60 10.50 -5.52 -3.27
CA TYR A 60 11.54 -4.54 -3.03
C TYR A 60 12.85 -4.92 -3.71
N THR A 61 13.67 -3.91 -3.94
CA THR A 61 14.91 -4.05 -4.65
C THR A 61 16.04 -4.55 -3.76
N ARG A 62 16.67 -5.66 -4.18
CA ARG A 62 17.83 -6.25 -3.50
C ARG A 62 19.13 -5.90 -4.21
N ARG A 63 20.13 -5.48 -3.43
CA ARG A 63 21.51 -5.35 -3.88
C ARG A 63 22.09 -6.74 -4.17
N ILE A 64 22.37 -7.04 -5.44
CA ILE A 64 23.16 -8.22 -5.81
C ILE A 64 24.48 -7.71 -6.40
N TRP A 65 25.54 -7.74 -5.60
CA TRP A 65 26.90 -7.31 -5.99
C TRP A 65 26.97 -5.82 -6.39
N ILE A 66 27.37 -5.47 -7.61
CA ILE A 66 27.57 -4.07 -8.06
C ILE A 66 26.27 -3.40 -8.52
N TRP A 67 25.20 -4.18 -8.71
CA TRP A 67 23.97 -3.72 -9.31
C TRP A 67 22.97 -3.33 -8.22
N THR A 68 22.70 -2.02 -8.14
CA THR A 68 21.56 -1.47 -7.40
C THR A 68 20.40 -1.39 -8.39
N ALA A 69 19.39 -2.24 -8.23
CA ALA A 69 18.10 -1.91 -8.78
C ALA A 69 17.39 -1.01 -7.74
N TYR A 70 16.63 -0.01 -8.20
CA TYR A 70 16.00 1.01 -7.37
C TYR A 70 14.57 0.62 -6.97
N SER A 71 14.04 1.18 -5.89
CA SER A 71 12.58 1.10 -5.64
C SER A 71 11.89 1.82 -6.79
N ILE A 72 10.80 1.24 -7.30
CA ILE A 72 10.08 1.75 -8.49
C ILE A 72 8.70 2.27 -8.07
N ILE A 73 8.43 2.42 -6.76
CA ILE A 73 7.24 3.12 -6.32
C ILE A 73 7.53 4.61 -6.40
N ASP A 74 6.86 5.26 -7.35
CA ASP A 74 6.56 6.67 -7.28
C ASP A 74 5.09 6.81 -6.85
N THR A 75 4.80 7.77 -5.99
CA THR A 75 3.42 8.03 -5.53
C THR A 75 3.12 9.48 -5.79
N ASP A 76 2.29 9.73 -6.81
CA ASP A 76 1.99 11.10 -7.22
C ASP A 76 0.95 11.75 -6.28
N TYR A 77 -0.12 11.03 -5.92
CA TYR A 77 -1.23 11.58 -5.15
C TYR A 77 -1.90 10.53 -4.26
N VAL A 78 -2.36 10.97 -3.09
CA VAL A 78 -3.27 10.23 -2.21
C VAL A 78 -4.56 11.04 -2.09
N CYS A 79 -5.69 10.42 -2.40
CA CYS A 79 -7.02 11.01 -2.20
C CYS A 79 -7.77 10.20 -1.13
N ILE A 80 -8.38 10.89 -0.18
CA ILE A 80 -9.22 10.28 0.87
C ILE A 80 -10.57 11.00 0.86
N GLU A 81 -11.63 10.25 0.55
CA GLU A 81 -13.00 10.75 0.61
C GLU A 81 -13.70 10.20 1.86
N VAL A 82 -14.18 11.08 2.73
CA VAL A 82 -14.95 10.71 3.92
C VAL A 82 -16.42 10.96 3.65
N ILE A 83 -17.18 9.88 3.41
CA ILE A 83 -18.62 9.96 3.19
C ILE A 83 -19.35 9.85 4.54
N THR A 84 -19.81 10.97 5.06
CA THR A 84 -20.73 11.01 6.22
C THR A 84 -22.18 10.98 5.73
N LYS A 85 -23.02 10.12 6.29
CA LYS A 85 -24.47 10.16 6.10
C LYS A 85 -25.10 11.38 6.76
#